data_AF-A0AA96RE10-F1
#
_entry.id   AF-A0AA96RE10-F1
#
_cell.length_a   1.000
_cell.length_b   1.000
_cell.length_c   1.000
_cell.angle_alpha   90.00
_cell.angle_beta   90.00
_cell.angle_gamma   90.00
#
_symmetry.space_group_name_H-M   'P 1'
#
loop_
_entity.id
_entity.type
_entity.pdbx_description
1 polymer ?
#
loop_
_entity_poly.entity_id
_entity_poly.type
_entity_poly.pdbx_seq_one_letter_code
_entity_poly.pdbx_strand_id
1 'polypeptide(L)'
;MKKKNGLIGLALLVILVFLTAPVQPSLSAGEGESNGIGASALSGQFHLDHQVKIYVPSTVNGSTPIPKEVHDQYVDQALEKFSGWFGGATAVDGQGAWVDDSQKLIKENVTIVYAFAEKLDKTAINQVVDYAEAMKKELSQSAISLEVDGRMYFIE
;
A
#
# COMPACT_ATOMS: atom_id res chain seq x y z
N MET A 1 -43.36 51.99 44.09
CA MET A 1 -43.63 50.76 43.33
C MET A 1 -44.71 51.01 42.28
N LYS A 2 -44.31 51.22 41.01
CA LYS A 2 -45.14 51.41 39.81
C LYS A 2 -44.24 51.12 38.59
N LYS A 3 -44.49 50.01 37.86
CA LYS A 3 -44.97 49.92 36.46
C LYS A 3 -44.04 50.53 35.38
N LYS A 4 -43.51 49.72 34.44
CA LYS A 4 -44.00 49.51 33.05
C LYS A 4 -42.94 48.91 32.10
N ASN A 5 -43.46 48.10 31.18
CA ASN A 5 -42.82 47.38 30.07
C ASN A 5 -42.39 48.33 28.92
N GLY A 6 -41.51 47.87 28.00
CA GLY A 6 -41.56 48.32 26.59
C GLY A 6 -40.26 48.36 25.77
N LEU A 7 -40.11 47.35 24.89
CA LEU A 7 -39.63 47.32 23.48
C LEU A 7 -38.82 48.49 22.82
N ILE A 8 -37.80 48.05 22.05
CA ILE A 8 -37.28 48.51 20.73
C ILE A 8 -36.40 49.76 20.64
N GLY A 9 -35.19 49.54 20.11
CA GLY A 9 -34.38 50.53 19.41
C GLY A 9 -33.44 49.83 18.42
N LEU A 10 -33.90 49.68 17.18
CA LEU A 10 -33.15 49.24 16.00
C LEU A 10 -32.07 50.29 15.67
N ALA A 11 -30.81 49.88 15.57
CA ALA A 11 -29.77 50.68 14.94
C ALA A 11 -29.11 49.87 13.82
N LEU A 12 -29.64 50.07 12.61
CA LEU A 12 -28.99 49.74 11.36
C LEU A 12 -27.81 50.71 11.17
N LEU A 13 -26.58 50.19 11.08
CA LEU A 13 -25.51 50.85 10.33
C LEU A 13 -24.52 49.81 9.79
N VAL A 14 -24.70 49.49 8.51
CA VAL A 14 -23.68 49.39 7.46
C VAL A 14 -22.27 48.97 7.91
N ILE A 15 -21.80 47.81 7.43
CA ILE A 15 -20.58 47.69 6.61
C ILE A 15 -20.79 46.50 5.66
N LEU A 16 -21.13 46.85 4.42
CA LEU A 16 -21.06 46.01 3.24
C LEU A 16 -19.65 46.16 2.66
N VAL A 17 -18.69 45.32 3.07
CA VAL A 17 -17.48 45.02 2.29
C VAL A 17 -16.95 43.68 2.78
N PHE A 18 -17.12 42.60 2.01
CA PHE A 18 -16.14 41.52 1.81
C PHE A 18 -16.64 40.63 0.66
N LEU A 19 -16.87 41.24 -0.51
CA LEU A 19 -16.95 40.56 -1.80
C LEU A 19 -15.71 40.95 -2.60
N THR A 20 -14.55 40.41 -2.22
CA THR A 20 -13.35 40.18 -3.05
C THR A 20 -12.29 39.49 -2.19
N ALA A 21 -12.59 38.33 -1.61
CA ALA A 21 -11.52 37.40 -1.29
C ALA A 21 -11.26 36.64 -2.60
N PRO A 22 -10.03 36.62 -3.17
CA PRO A 22 -9.75 35.65 -4.19
C PRO A 22 -10.01 34.28 -3.56
N VAL A 23 -10.92 33.51 -4.15
CA VAL A 23 -11.03 32.08 -3.90
C VAL A 23 -9.62 31.55 -4.12
N GLN A 24 -8.94 31.16 -3.03
CA GLN A 24 -7.61 30.58 -3.14
C GLN A 24 -7.77 29.38 -4.08
N PRO A 25 -7.09 29.34 -5.24
CA PRO A 25 -7.02 28.10 -5.97
C PRO A 25 -6.45 27.08 -4.99
N SER A 26 -7.21 26.00 -4.77
CA SER A 26 -6.73 24.81 -4.07
C SER A 26 -5.31 24.57 -4.55
N LEU A 27 -4.34 24.62 -3.63
CA LEU A 27 -2.93 24.36 -3.88
C LEU A 27 -2.85 23.11 -4.76
N SER A 28 -2.66 23.36 -6.06
CA SER A 28 -2.05 22.39 -6.96
C SER A 28 -0.75 22.02 -6.26
N ALA A 29 -0.63 20.75 -5.90
CA ALA A 29 0.59 20.20 -5.37
C ALA A 29 1.67 20.42 -6.42
N GLY A 30 2.34 21.56 -6.33
CA GLY A 30 3.60 21.78 -7.02
C GLY A 30 4.52 20.66 -6.59
N GLU A 31 5.12 20.01 -7.57
CA GLU A 31 6.23 19.10 -7.39
C GLU A 31 7.28 19.83 -6.54
N GLY A 32 7.26 19.54 -5.24
CA GLY A 32 8.31 19.96 -4.34
C GLY A 32 9.55 19.20 -4.77
N GLU A 33 10.50 19.91 -5.35
CA GLU A 33 11.88 19.43 -5.52
C GLU A 33 12.31 18.72 -4.23
N SER A 34 12.72 17.47 -4.39
CA SER A 34 13.14 16.57 -3.32
C SER A 34 14.42 17.04 -2.61
N ASN A 35 14.36 18.15 -1.86
CA ASN A 35 15.50 18.67 -1.10
C ASN A 35 15.85 17.83 0.15
N GLY A 36 15.39 16.57 0.25
CA GLY A 36 15.61 15.70 1.41
C GLY A 36 16.76 14.70 1.26
N ILE A 37 17.09 14.24 0.04
CA ILE A 37 18.13 13.21 -0.19
C ILE A 37 19.27 13.73 -1.09
N GLY A 38 19.01 14.73 -1.94
CA GLY A 38 19.97 15.23 -2.94
C GLY A 38 21.26 15.85 -2.37
N ALA A 39 21.26 16.28 -1.11
CA ALA A 39 22.44 16.79 -0.38
C ALA A 39 22.97 15.80 0.68
N SER A 40 22.57 14.53 0.62
CA SER A 40 23.03 13.49 1.56
C SER A 40 24.25 12.72 1.01
N ALA A 41 24.82 11.83 1.83
CA ALA A 41 25.84 10.88 1.39
C ALA A 41 25.36 9.91 0.28
N LEU A 42 24.05 9.85 0.01
CA LEU A 42 23.46 9.07 -1.09
C LEU A 42 23.44 9.84 -2.42
N SER A 43 23.81 11.12 -2.42
CA SER A 43 23.85 11.92 -3.65
C SER A 43 24.79 11.29 -4.68
N GLY A 44 24.30 11.10 -5.90
CA GLY A 44 25.03 10.47 -7.00
C GLY A 44 25.22 8.95 -6.86
N GLN A 45 24.65 8.30 -5.85
CA GLN A 45 24.66 6.84 -5.74
C GLN A 45 23.57 6.23 -6.63
N PHE A 46 23.87 5.06 -7.19
CA PHE A 46 22.88 4.27 -7.91
C PHE A 46 21.79 3.77 -6.94
N HIS A 47 20.54 3.86 -7.36
CA HIS A 47 19.39 3.33 -6.64
C HIS A 47 18.42 2.66 -7.61
N LEU A 48 17.54 1.84 -7.04
CA LEU A 48 16.45 1.18 -7.74
C LEU A 48 15.15 1.87 -7.31
N ASP A 49 14.34 2.28 -8.29
CA ASP A 49 13.19 3.16 -8.05
C ASP A 49 11.92 2.39 -7.65
N HIS A 50 11.89 1.09 -7.92
CA HIS A 50 10.71 0.27 -7.71
C HIS A 50 10.95 -0.81 -6.67
N GLN A 51 9.86 -1.21 -6.01
CA GLN A 51 9.82 -2.34 -5.11
C GLN A 51 8.57 -3.17 -5.35
N VAL A 52 8.76 -4.48 -5.48
CA VAL A 52 7.67 -5.46 -5.58
C VAL A 52 7.80 -6.47 -4.46
N LYS A 53 6.69 -6.80 -3.78
CA LYS A 53 6.61 -7.84 -2.75
C LYS A 53 5.47 -8.79 -3.03
N ILE A 54 5.69 -10.09 -2.83
CA ILE A 54 4.66 -11.11 -2.80
C ILE A 54 4.66 -11.77 -1.43
N TYR A 55 3.47 -12.01 -0.88
CA TYR A 55 3.28 -12.63 0.42
C TYR A 55 2.99 -14.11 0.20
N VAL A 56 3.97 -14.98 0.46
CA VAL A 56 3.87 -16.42 0.27
C VAL A 56 3.19 -17.05 1.49
N PRO A 57 1.95 -17.55 1.38
CA PRO A 57 1.20 -18.05 2.54
C PRO A 57 1.72 -19.42 2.97
N SER A 58 1.71 -19.67 4.29
CA SER A 58 2.04 -20.98 4.86
C SER A 58 0.80 -21.89 5.01
N THR A 59 -0.26 -21.63 4.25
CA THR A 59 -1.54 -22.33 4.32
C THR A 59 -2.04 -22.77 2.95
N VAL A 60 -2.90 -23.79 2.94
CA VAL A 60 -3.70 -24.26 1.81
C VAL A 60 -5.17 -24.22 2.21
N ASN A 61 -6.08 -24.06 1.25
CA ASN A 61 -7.53 -23.95 1.51
C ASN A 61 -7.85 -22.86 2.55
N GLY A 62 -7.18 -21.71 2.42
CA GLY A 62 -7.36 -20.51 3.25
C GLY A 62 -6.77 -20.54 4.66
N SER A 63 -6.71 -21.69 5.33
CA SER A 63 -6.25 -21.74 6.74
C SER A 63 -5.61 -23.05 7.19
N THR A 64 -5.55 -24.06 6.32
CA THR A 64 -4.92 -25.34 6.69
C THR A 64 -3.41 -25.21 6.54
N PRO A 65 -2.60 -25.36 7.59
CA PRO A 65 -1.15 -25.25 7.46
C PRO A 65 -0.57 -26.29 6.51
N ILE A 66 0.40 -25.89 5.69
CA ILE A 66 1.21 -26.82 4.88
C ILE A 66 2.51 -27.18 5.61
N PRO A 67 3.14 -28.33 5.30
CA PRO A 67 4.47 -28.67 5.82
C PRO A 67 5.49 -27.59 5.45
N LYS A 68 6.46 -27.34 6.35
CA LYS A 68 7.46 -26.29 6.15
C LYS A 68 8.23 -26.48 4.85
N GLU A 69 8.57 -27.72 4.52
CA GLU A 69 9.35 -28.07 3.32
C GLU A 69 8.57 -27.74 2.04
N VAL A 70 7.24 -27.83 2.08
CA VAL A 70 6.37 -27.44 0.95
C VAL A 70 6.28 -25.91 0.86
N HIS A 71 6.15 -25.22 1.99
CA HIS A 71 6.17 -23.76 2.02
C HIS A 71 7.50 -23.19 1.52
N ASP A 72 8.63 -23.75 1.96
CA ASP A 72 9.97 -23.38 1.52
C ASP A 72 10.13 -23.52 0.00
N GLN A 73 9.52 -24.52 -0.63
CA GLN A 73 9.52 -24.66 -2.10
C GLN A 73 8.83 -23.48 -2.80
N TYR A 74 7.75 -22.95 -2.25
CA TYR A 74 7.09 -21.76 -2.80
C TYR A 74 7.93 -20.51 -2.59
N VAL A 75 8.59 -20.39 -1.43
CA VAL A 75 9.52 -19.29 -1.15
C VAL A 75 10.71 -19.31 -2.10
N ASP A 76 11.33 -20.48 -2.31
CA ASP A 76 12.46 -20.66 -3.23
C ASP A 76 12.07 -20.34 -4.67
N GLN A 77 10.89 -20.77 -5.12
CA GLN A 77 10.37 -20.41 -6.44
C GLN A 77 10.15 -18.90 -6.59
N ALA A 78 9.62 -18.24 -5.56
CA ALA A 78 9.43 -16.79 -5.58
C ALA A 78 10.77 -16.05 -5.62
N LEU A 79 11.75 -16.49 -4.82
CA LEU A 79 13.12 -15.96 -4.81
C LEU A 79 13.80 -16.13 -6.18
N GLU A 80 13.68 -17.32 -6.80
CA GLU A 80 14.26 -17.59 -8.12
C GLU A 80 13.64 -16.70 -9.20
N LYS A 81 12.30 -16.61 -9.24
CA LYS A 81 11.58 -15.77 -10.20
C LYS A 81 11.91 -14.29 -10.03
N PHE A 82 11.81 -13.76 -8.82
CA PHE A 82 12.08 -12.35 -8.55
C PHE A 82 13.55 -12.00 -8.82
N SER A 83 14.48 -12.88 -8.47
CA SER A 83 15.90 -12.68 -8.80
C SER A 83 16.13 -12.70 -10.31
N GLY A 84 15.46 -13.59 -11.04
CA GLY A 84 15.53 -13.66 -12.50
C GLY A 84 14.94 -12.45 -13.21
N TRP A 85 13.87 -11.86 -12.67
CA TRP A 85 13.20 -10.70 -13.26
C TRP A 85 13.83 -9.36 -12.87
N PHE A 86 14.34 -9.24 -11.64
CA PHE A 86 14.73 -7.95 -11.05
C PHE A 86 16.19 -7.88 -10.60
N GLY A 87 16.96 -8.95 -10.78
CA GLY A 87 18.40 -8.99 -10.47
C GLY A 87 18.74 -9.39 -9.03
N GLY A 88 17.74 -9.54 -8.17
CA GLY A 88 17.89 -10.07 -6.81
C GLY A 88 16.58 -10.05 -6.03
N ALA A 89 16.49 -10.88 -4.99
CA ALA A 89 15.33 -10.95 -4.11
C ALA A 89 15.77 -11.20 -2.67
N THR A 90 14.89 -10.89 -1.72
CA THR A 90 15.07 -11.16 -0.29
C THR A 90 13.78 -11.72 0.27
N ALA A 91 13.89 -12.71 1.16
CA ALA A 91 12.78 -13.29 1.89
C ALA A 91 12.85 -12.87 3.36
N VAL A 92 11.72 -12.50 3.93
CA VAL A 92 11.59 -12.13 5.36
C VAL A 92 10.34 -12.78 5.93
N ASP A 93 10.47 -13.40 7.10
CA ASP A 93 9.33 -13.98 7.81
C ASP A 93 8.37 -12.90 8.31
N GLY A 94 7.08 -13.19 8.24
CA GLY A 94 6.02 -12.29 8.68
C GLY A 94 4.79 -13.04 9.21
N GLN A 95 3.85 -12.26 9.75
CA GLN A 95 2.54 -12.77 10.16
C GLN A 95 1.45 -11.90 9.51
N GLY A 96 0.65 -12.53 8.66
CA GLY A 96 -0.56 -11.96 8.11
C GLY A 96 -1.73 -12.13 9.08
N ALA A 97 -2.69 -11.21 9.02
CA ALA A 97 -3.94 -11.36 9.75
C ALA A 97 -5.09 -10.62 9.04
N TRP A 98 -6.27 -11.23 9.06
CA TRP A 98 -7.51 -10.62 8.55
C TRP A 98 -8.69 -11.06 9.41
N VAL A 99 -9.82 -10.40 9.23
CA VAL A 99 -11.08 -10.76 9.90
C VAL A 99 -11.96 -11.48 8.87
N ASP A 100 -12.43 -12.67 9.22
CA ASP A 100 -13.34 -13.44 8.36
C ASP A 100 -14.80 -12.92 8.45
N ASP A 101 -15.69 -13.47 7.63
CA ASP A 101 -17.12 -13.12 7.62
C ASP A 101 -17.83 -13.38 8.96
N SER A 102 -17.25 -14.24 9.81
CA SER A 102 -17.72 -14.55 11.15
C SER A 102 -17.14 -13.63 12.23
N GLN A 103 -16.47 -12.53 11.84
CA GLN A 103 -15.81 -11.56 12.73
C GLN A 103 -14.67 -12.17 13.56
N LYS A 104 -14.07 -13.26 13.10
CA LYS A 104 -12.94 -13.92 13.76
C LYS A 104 -11.63 -13.45 13.14
N LEU A 105 -10.68 -13.09 14.00
CA LEU A 105 -9.30 -12.82 13.59
C LEU A 105 -8.63 -14.13 13.16
N ILE A 106 -8.31 -14.23 11.88
CA ILE A 106 -7.46 -15.27 11.31
C ILE A 106 -6.05 -14.72 11.25
N LYS A 107 -5.08 -15.57 11.61
CA LYS A 107 -3.66 -15.27 11.55
C LYS A 107 -2.97 -16.38 10.79
N GLU A 108 -2.01 -16.02 9.97
CA GLU A 108 -1.16 -16.99 9.28
C GLU A 108 0.29 -16.52 9.26
N ASN A 109 1.21 -17.47 9.24
CA ASN A 109 2.59 -17.15 8.94
C ASN A 109 2.71 -16.95 7.43
N VAL A 110 3.49 -15.96 7.03
CA VAL A 110 3.81 -15.68 5.64
C VAL A 110 5.31 -15.50 5.51
N THR A 111 5.85 -15.77 4.33
CA THR A 111 7.18 -15.26 3.97
C THR A 111 7.00 -14.21 2.89
N ILE A 112 7.47 -13.01 3.18
CA ILE A 112 7.41 -11.88 2.27
C ILE A 112 8.66 -11.95 1.40
N VAL A 113 8.47 -12.23 0.12
CA VAL A 113 9.54 -12.20 -0.88
C VAL A 113 9.45 -10.87 -1.61
N TYR A 114 10.52 -10.10 -1.59
CA TYR A 114 10.57 -8.81 -2.28
C TYR A 114 11.82 -8.63 -3.12
N ALA A 115 11.70 -7.79 -4.13
CA ALA A 115 12.79 -7.34 -4.98
C ALA A 115 12.72 -5.82 -5.15
N PHE A 116 13.89 -5.22 -5.27
CA PHE A 116 14.03 -3.86 -5.80
C PHE A 116 14.30 -3.97 -7.30
N ALA A 117 13.74 -3.08 -8.11
CA ALA A 117 13.87 -3.12 -9.56
C ALA A 117 14.20 -1.73 -10.13
N GLU A 118 15.06 -1.70 -11.15
CA GLU A 118 15.38 -0.46 -11.88
C GLU A 118 14.20 -0.04 -12.76
N LYS A 119 13.52 -1.03 -13.35
CA LYS A 119 12.36 -0.84 -14.23
C LYS A 119 11.27 -1.83 -13.87
N LEU A 120 10.05 -1.33 -13.81
CA LEU A 120 8.86 -2.14 -13.56
C LEU A 120 7.78 -1.81 -14.59
N ASP A 121 7.93 -2.37 -15.79
CA ASP A 121 6.98 -2.16 -16.88
C ASP A 121 5.76 -3.08 -16.78
N LYS A 122 4.81 -2.90 -17.71
CA LYS A 122 3.59 -3.71 -17.78
C LYS A 122 3.88 -5.20 -17.93
N THR A 123 4.92 -5.57 -18.65
CA THR A 123 5.28 -6.99 -18.87
C THR A 123 5.77 -7.61 -17.57
N ALA A 124 6.64 -6.93 -16.84
CA ALA A 124 7.13 -7.37 -15.54
C ALA A 124 5.99 -7.50 -14.52
N ILE A 125 5.09 -6.51 -14.47
CA ILE A 125 3.89 -6.58 -13.62
C ILE A 125 3.03 -7.79 -13.99
N ASN A 126 2.76 -8.01 -15.27
CA ASN A 126 1.97 -9.15 -15.72
C ASN A 126 2.61 -10.48 -15.31
N GLN A 127 3.94 -10.63 -15.44
CA GLN A 127 4.64 -11.85 -15.00
C GLN A 127 4.49 -12.12 -13.50
N VAL A 128 4.54 -11.08 -12.68
CA VAL A 128 4.33 -11.18 -11.23
C VAL A 128 2.88 -11.57 -10.92
N VAL A 129 1.91 -10.96 -11.61
CA VAL A 129 0.48 -11.27 -11.44
C VAL A 129 0.18 -12.71 -11.87
N ASP A 130 0.65 -13.14 -13.04
CA ASP A 130 0.48 -14.52 -13.54
C ASP A 130 1.03 -15.54 -12.53
N TYR A 131 2.17 -15.23 -11.91
CA TYR A 131 2.74 -16.08 -10.87
C TYR A 131 1.90 -16.11 -9.59
N ALA A 132 1.40 -14.95 -9.14
CA ALA A 132 0.50 -14.89 -7.99
C ALA A 132 -0.81 -15.65 -8.26
N GLU A 133 -1.38 -15.57 -9.46
CA GLU A 133 -2.56 -16.34 -9.86
C GLU A 133 -2.31 -17.86 -9.85
N ALA A 134 -1.14 -18.29 -10.34
CA ALA A 134 -0.75 -19.70 -10.29
C ALA A 134 -0.62 -20.19 -8.84
N MET A 135 0.10 -19.45 -7.99
CA MET A 135 0.25 -19.79 -6.57
C MET A 135 -1.11 -19.82 -5.85
N LYS A 136 -1.98 -18.85 -6.12
CA LYS A 136 -3.35 -18.80 -5.59
C LYS A 136 -4.10 -20.09 -5.90
N LYS A 137 -4.06 -20.52 -7.17
CA LYS A 137 -4.75 -21.73 -7.63
C LYS A 137 -4.17 -23.00 -7.00
N GLU A 138 -2.85 -23.11 -6.93
CA GLU A 138 -2.17 -24.28 -6.37
C GLU A 138 -2.43 -24.43 -4.85
N LEU A 139 -2.43 -23.32 -4.12
CA LEU A 139 -2.69 -23.29 -2.68
C LEU A 139 -4.18 -23.16 -2.32
N SER A 140 -5.06 -23.08 -3.33
CA SER A 140 -6.51 -22.88 -3.13
C SER A 140 -6.82 -21.71 -2.19
N GLN A 141 -6.12 -20.59 -2.41
CA GLN A 141 -6.31 -19.35 -1.65
C GLN A 141 -7.40 -18.49 -2.29
N SER A 142 -8.11 -17.70 -1.48
CA SER A 142 -9.07 -16.71 -1.99
C SER A 142 -8.37 -15.51 -2.62
N ALA A 143 -7.17 -15.17 -2.14
CA ALA A 143 -6.34 -14.14 -2.72
C ALA A 143 -4.85 -14.36 -2.39
N ILE A 144 -3.96 -13.82 -3.23
CA ILE A 144 -2.55 -13.62 -2.90
C ILE A 144 -2.27 -12.12 -2.79
N SER A 145 -1.59 -11.72 -1.72
CA SER A 145 -1.23 -10.30 -1.51
C SER A 145 0.02 -9.95 -2.29
N LEU A 146 -0.06 -8.85 -3.04
CA LEU A 146 1.03 -8.27 -3.82
C LEU A 146 1.18 -6.79 -3.45
N GLU A 147 2.40 -6.34 -3.18
CA GLU A 147 2.69 -4.94 -2.92
C GLU A 147 3.60 -4.38 -4.02
N VAL A 148 3.20 -3.28 -4.65
CA VAL A 148 3.99 -2.58 -5.66
C VAL A 148 4.12 -1.11 -5.28
N ASP A 149 5.35 -0.66 -5.07
CA ASP A 149 5.69 0.72 -4.68
C ASP A 149 4.83 1.22 -3.50
N GLY A 150 4.70 0.37 -2.47
CA GLY A 150 3.96 0.66 -1.25
C GLY A 150 2.43 0.57 -1.37
N ARG A 151 1.90 0.12 -2.51
CA ARG A 151 0.46 -0.11 -2.70
C ARG A 151 0.15 -1.59 -2.64
N MET A 152 -0.81 -1.97 -1.81
CA MET A 152 -1.28 -3.34 -1.68
C MET A 152 -2.36 -3.67 -2.72
N TYR A 153 -2.23 -4.84 -3.33
CA TYR A 153 -3.15 -5.43 -4.30
C TYR A 153 -3.48 -6.85 -3.85
N PHE A 154 -4.74 -7.27 -4.07
CA PHE A 154 -5.19 -8.62 -3.81
C PHE A 154 -5.50 -9.28 -5.15
N ILE A 155 -4.81 -10.39 -5.43
CA ILE A 155 -5.04 -11.18 -6.64
C ILE A 155 -6.11 -12.22 -6.29
N GLU A 156 -7.37 -11.91 -6.58
CA GLU A 156 -8.57 -12.71 -6.28
C GLU A 156 -8.90 -13.77 -7.33
#